data_AF-A0A2W2AG04-F1
#
_entry.id   AF-A0A2W2AG04-F1
#
_cell.length_a   1.000
_cell.length_b   1.000
_cell.length_c   1.000
_cell.angle_alpha   90.00
_cell.angle_beta   90.00
_cell.angle_gamma   90.00
#
_symmetry.space_group_name_H-M   'P 1'
#
loop_
_entity.id
_entity.type
_entity.pdbx_description
1 polymer ?
#
loop_
_entity_poly.entity_id
_entity_poly.type
_entity_poly.pdbx_seq_one_letter_code
_entity_poly.pdbx_strand_id
1 'polypeptide(L)'
;MSAQLTLPQAYALLLLRPDGKLATTGQTFDPGAAGAVLGDLALRGVLQFDGRKVIPAKSAPVGDPVIDGMKEQIDLSPSPRRPASWVSRNANVTLRASVLGGLVDRGLVTRQEHRIFGILASVRWPERDGGPAKLLRGEIGDVLHLGVAPSPFAVALIGLLNATGTMRGQFGKVDRQRVKALTDGDWVAGAVKSVVQSRQTAATAGGGAAVG
;
A
#
# COMPACT_ATOMS: atom_id res chain seq x y z
N MET A 1 -5.66 3.56 -15.76
CA MET A 1 -4.22 3.23 -15.62
C MET A 1 -3.95 2.32 -14.44
N SER A 2 -4.76 2.43 -13.39
CA SER A 2 -4.99 1.40 -12.37
C SER A 2 -4.91 -0.05 -12.87
N ALA A 3 -5.44 -0.37 -14.05
CA ALA A 3 -5.40 -1.72 -14.62
C ALA A 3 -3.99 -2.29 -14.92
N GLN A 4 -2.95 -1.46 -14.98
CA GLN A 4 -1.59 -1.93 -15.25
C GLN A 4 -0.68 -1.92 -14.03
N LEU A 5 -0.94 -1.13 -13.00
CA LEU A 5 -0.10 -1.06 -11.79
C LEU A 5 -0.56 -2.08 -10.74
N THR A 6 0.38 -2.66 -10.02
CA THR A 6 0.03 -3.34 -8.76
C THR A 6 -0.29 -2.31 -7.69
N LEU A 7 -1.10 -2.68 -6.69
CA LEU A 7 -1.43 -1.80 -5.57
C LEU A 7 -0.19 -1.25 -4.83
N PRO A 8 0.88 -2.03 -4.54
CA PRO A 8 2.10 -1.47 -3.96
C PRO A 8 2.82 -0.48 -4.89
N GLN A 9 2.81 -0.71 -6.21
CA GLN A 9 3.38 0.23 -7.18
C GLN A 9 2.60 1.54 -7.24
N ALA A 10 1.27 1.49 -7.29
CA ALA A 10 0.42 2.68 -7.27
C ALA A 10 0.54 3.46 -5.96
N TYR A 11 0.58 2.77 -4.82
CA TYR A 11 0.85 3.38 -3.53
C TYR A 11 2.22 4.07 -3.52
N ALA A 12 3.27 3.38 -4.00
CA ALA A 12 4.61 3.95 -4.06
C ALA A 12 4.68 5.18 -4.97
N LEU A 13 4.11 5.08 -6.17
CA LEU A 13 4.09 6.15 -7.17
C LEU A 13 3.41 7.42 -6.64
N LEU A 14 2.26 7.30 -5.97
CA LEU A 14 1.59 8.45 -5.37
C LEU A 14 2.38 9.09 -4.24
N LEU A 15 3.24 8.32 -3.56
CA LEU A 15 4.08 8.82 -2.47
C LEU A 15 5.47 9.28 -2.93
N LEU A 16 5.79 9.23 -4.22
CA LEU A 16 6.97 9.88 -4.75
C LEU A 16 6.70 11.36 -4.99
N ARG A 17 7.60 12.19 -4.49
CA ARG A 17 7.65 13.63 -4.76
C ARG A 17 8.26 13.87 -6.15
N PRO A 18 8.05 15.06 -6.74
CA PRO A 18 8.70 15.42 -8.01
C PRO A 18 10.23 15.33 -7.98
N ASP A 19 10.86 15.53 -6.82
CA ASP A 19 12.31 15.37 -6.63
C ASP A 19 12.77 13.91 -6.46
N GLY A 20 11.86 12.94 -6.65
CA GLY A 20 12.13 11.51 -6.56
C GLY A 20 12.26 10.97 -5.13
N LYS A 21 12.02 11.78 -4.10
CA LYS A 21 12.02 11.32 -2.71
C LYS A 21 10.64 10.82 -2.30
N LEU A 22 10.61 9.91 -1.33
CA LEU A 22 9.35 9.57 -0.67
C LEU A 22 8.80 10.78 0.09
N ALA A 23 7.51 11.04 -0.04
CA ALA A 23 6.75 12.07 0.67
C ALA A 23 6.50 11.71 2.15
N THR A 24 6.92 10.52 2.58
CA THR A 24 6.73 9.99 3.94
C THR A 24 7.96 9.23 4.41
N THR A 25 8.00 8.90 5.70
CA THR A 25 9.10 8.13 6.31
C THR A 25 9.00 6.65 5.97
N GLY A 26 10.12 5.94 6.05
CA GLY A 26 10.14 4.48 5.92
C GLY A 26 9.19 3.76 6.89
N GLN A 27 9.09 4.25 8.13
CA GLN A 27 8.19 3.73 9.16
C GLN A 27 6.69 3.83 8.77
N THR A 28 6.35 4.75 7.87
CA THR A 28 4.98 4.86 7.32
C THR A 28 4.86 4.14 5.98
N PHE A 29 5.87 4.26 5.14
CA PHE A 29 5.88 3.66 3.81
C PHE A 29 5.84 2.14 3.86
N ASP A 30 6.74 1.52 4.61
CA ASP A 30 6.96 0.07 4.59
C ASP A 30 5.73 -0.75 5.00
N PRO A 31 5.04 -0.45 6.13
CA PRO A 31 3.81 -1.14 6.45
C PRO A 31 2.69 -0.85 5.44
N GLY A 32 2.67 0.34 4.83
CA GLY A 32 1.75 0.66 3.75
C GLY A 32 2.01 -0.20 2.50
N ALA A 33 3.27 -0.33 2.08
CA ALA A 33 3.66 -1.16 0.94
C ALA A 33 3.35 -2.64 1.20
N ALA A 34 3.66 -3.17 2.40
CA ALA A 34 3.33 -4.54 2.76
C ALA A 34 1.81 -4.78 2.80
N GLY A 35 1.05 -3.83 3.33
CA GLY A 35 -0.41 -3.86 3.28
C GLY A 35 -0.97 -3.81 1.86
N ALA A 36 -0.33 -3.05 0.97
CA ALA A 36 -0.69 -2.99 -0.44
C ALA A 36 -0.49 -4.33 -1.15
N VAL A 37 0.61 -5.05 -0.85
CA VAL A 37 0.85 -6.40 -1.40
C VAL A 37 -0.28 -7.35 -1.00
N LEU A 38 -0.66 -7.37 0.29
CA LEU A 38 -1.79 -8.19 0.75
C LEU A 38 -3.12 -7.78 0.09
N GLY A 39 -3.34 -6.48 -0.07
CA GLY A 39 -4.52 -5.95 -0.77
C GLY A 39 -4.57 -6.42 -2.22
N ASP A 40 -3.44 -6.38 -2.94
CA ASP A 40 -3.34 -6.80 -4.34
C ASP A 40 -3.59 -8.31 -4.48
N LEU A 41 -2.99 -9.13 -3.60
CA LEU A 41 -3.24 -10.57 -3.56
C LEU A 41 -4.73 -10.89 -3.33
N ALA A 42 -5.40 -10.15 -2.46
CA ALA A 42 -6.81 -10.34 -2.20
C ALA A 42 -7.70 -9.90 -3.38
N LEU A 43 -7.39 -8.76 -4.00
CA LEU A 43 -8.10 -8.28 -5.18
C LEU A 43 -8.00 -9.26 -6.36
N ARG A 44 -6.89 -9.99 -6.45
CA ARG A 44 -6.69 -11.06 -7.45
C ARG A 44 -7.32 -12.40 -7.06
N GLY A 45 -7.90 -12.52 -5.87
CA GLY A 45 -8.50 -13.76 -5.38
C GLY A 45 -7.48 -14.85 -5.05
N VAL A 46 -6.19 -14.52 -4.93
CA VAL A 46 -5.13 -15.51 -4.65
C VAL A 46 -4.91 -15.72 -3.15
N LEU A 47 -5.63 -14.98 -2.30
CA LEU A 47 -5.76 -15.27 -0.88
C LEU A 47 -7.21 -15.07 -0.43
N GLN A 48 -7.57 -15.72 0.68
CA GLN A 48 -8.87 -15.56 1.32
C GLN A 48 -8.71 -15.21 2.80
N PHE A 49 -9.82 -14.83 3.43
CA PHE A 49 -9.88 -14.56 4.87
C PHE A 49 -10.87 -15.49 5.52
N ASP A 50 -10.48 -16.16 6.60
CA ASP A 50 -11.36 -16.97 7.45
C ASP A 50 -12.16 -16.11 8.47
N GLY A 51 -12.36 -14.84 8.15
CA GLY A 51 -12.91 -13.82 9.05
C GLY A 51 -11.88 -13.11 9.93
N ARG A 52 -10.70 -13.70 10.22
CA ARG A 52 -9.66 -13.04 11.05
C ARG A 52 -8.23 -13.21 10.54
N LYS A 53 -7.94 -14.26 9.80
CA LYS A 53 -6.62 -14.67 9.36
C LYS A 53 -6.61 -14.82 7.84
N VAL A 54 -5.42 -14.65 7.28
CA VAL A 54 -5.13 -14.93 5.87
C VAL A 54 -4.99 -16.44 5.71
N ILE A 55 -5.72 -17.00 4.77
CA ILE A 55 -5.57 -18.37 4.31
C ILE A 55 -5.13 -18.37 2.83
N PRO A 56 -4.17 -19.24 2.46
CA PRO A 56 -3.73 -19.34 1.07
C PRO A 56 -4.86 -19.89 0.19
N ALA A 57 -5.00 -19.33 -1.01
CA ALA A 57 -5.79 -19.95 -2.08
C ALA A 57 -4.83 -20.56 -3.11
N LYS A 58 -5.24 -21.69 -3.71
CA LYS A 58 -4.49 -22.31 -4.80
C LYS A 58 -4.62 -21.41 -6.04
N SER A 59 -3.49 -20.93 -6.53
CA SER A 59 -3.42 -20.05 -7.70
C SER A 59 -2.09 -20.27 -8.42
N ALA A 60 -2.06 -19.99 -9.72
CA ALA A 60 -0.82 -19.77 -10.44
C ALA A 60 -0.12 -18.49 -9.92
N PRO A 61 1.20 -18.36 -10.11
CA PRO A 61 1.92 -17.11 -9.85
C PRO A 61 1.28 -15.93 -10.60
N VAL A 62 1.29 -14.77 -9.97
CA VAL A 62 0.75 -13.52 -10.51
C VAL A 62 1.68 -12.93 -11.57
N GLY A 63 2.98 -13.22 -11.50
CA GLY A 63 4.00 -12.72 -12.42
C GLY A 63 4.63 -11.39 -11.99
N ASP A 64 4.32 -10.91 -10.78
CA ASP A 64 5.02 -9.79 -10.14
C ASP A 64 5.85 -10.32 -8.96
N PRO A 65 7.19 -10.21 -8.98
CA PRO A 65 8.05 -10.82 -7.98
C PRO A 65 7.77 -10.38 -6.53
N VAL A 66 7.28 -9.14 -6.34
CA VAL A 66 6.94 -8.64 -5.00
C VAL A 66 5.67 -9.31 -4.49
N ILE A 67 4.67 -9.44 -5.35
CA ILE A 67 3.40 -10.11 -5.03
C ILE A 67 3.63 -11.60 -4.80
N ASP A 68 4.34 -12.25 -5.71
CA ASP A 68 4.63 -13.69 -5.67
C ASP A 68 5.51 -14.05 -4.47
N GLY A 69 6.49 -13.21 -4.11
CA GLY A 69 7.33 -13.45 -2.95
C GLY A 69 6.56 -13.43 -1.62
N MET A 70 5.57 -12.54 -1.46
CA MET A 70 4.72 -12.57 -0.27
C MET A 70 3.74 -13.75 -0.30
N LYS A 71 3.22 -14.10 -1.48
CA LYS A 71 2.35 -15.28 -1.65
C LYS A 71 3.06 -16.56 -1.25
N GLU A 72 4.29 -16.75 -1.68
CA GLU A 72 5.11 -17.91 -1.32
C GLU A 72 5.32 -18.01 0.20
N GLN A 73 5.63 -16.88 0.88
CA GLN A 73 5.73 -16.89 2.34
C GLN A 73 4.42 -17.31 3.04
N ILE A 74 3.28 -16.91 2.49
CA ILE A 74 1.95 -17.29 3.00
C ILE A 74 1.71 -18.78 2.79
N ASP A 75 2.02 -19.30 1.61
CA ASP A 75 1.85 -20.72 1.26
C ASP A 75 2.73 -21.64 2.09
N LEU A 76 3.97 -21.22 2.38
CA LEU A 76 4.91 -21.96 3.22
C LEU A 76 4.65 -21.78 4.72
N SER A 77 3.67 -20.95 5.12
CA SER A 77 3.41 -20.72 6.54
C SER A 77 2.80 -21.95 7.19
N PRO A 78 3.34 -22.43 8.33
CA PRO A 78 2.84 -23.63 9.00
C PRO A 78 1.44 -23.43 9.62
N SER A 79 0.97 -22.19 9.76
CA SER A 79 -0.37 -21.89 10.27
C SER A 79 -0.90 -20.56 9.74
N PRO A 80 -2.23 -20.40 9.60
CA PRO A 80 -2.85 -19.14 9.22
C PRO A 80 -2.53 -18.02 10.22
N ARG A 81 -2.25 -16.82 9.71
CA ARG A 81 -1.86 -15.65 10.51
C ARG A 81 -2.76 -14.46 10.25
N ARG A 82 -2.85 -13.57 11.24
CA ARG A 82 -3.58 -12.31 11.07
C ARG A 82 -2.91 -11.42 10.02
N PRO A 83 -3.67 -10.61 9.27
CA PRO A 83 -3.13 -9.71 8.24
C PRO A 83 -2.05 -8.76 8.79
N ALA A 84 -2.27 -8.21 9.98
CA ALA A 84 -1.29 -7.37 10.67
C ALA A 84 0.08 -8.04 10.86
N SER A 85 0.12 -9.36 11.10
CA SER A 85 1.36 -10.11 11.27
C SER A 85 2.13 -10.26 9.96
N TRP A 86 1.44 -10.35 8.83
CA TRP A 86 2.06 -10.39 7.51
C TRP A 86 2.63 -9.04 7.13
N VAL A 87 1.86 -7.97 7.40
CA VAL A 87 2.30 -6.59 7.21
C VAL A 87 3.54 -6.32 8.05
N SER A 88 3.51 -6.58 9.36
CA SER A 88 4.63 -6.26 10.25
C SER A 88 5.92 -7.02 9.89
N ARG A 89 5.80 -8.28 9.46
CA ARG A 89 6.94 -9.11 9.04
C ARG A 89 7.58 -8.62 7.74
N ASN A 90 6.78 -8.10 6.81
CA ASN A 90 7.23 -7.68 5.48
C ASN A 90 7.46 -6.17 5.36
N ALA A 91 7.11 -5.39 6.38
CA ALA A 91 7.38 -3.96 6.45
C ALA A 91 8.89 -3.70 6.67
N ASN A 92 9.67 -3.79 5.60
CA ASN A 92 11.12 -3.63 5.65
C ASN A 92 11.69 -2.93 4.39
N VAL A 93 12.97 -2.56 4.49
CA VAL A 93 13.70 -1.85 3.42
C VAL A 93 13.84 -2.68 2.14
N THR A 94 13.90 -4.01 2.25
CA THR A 94 14.00 -4.91 1.09
C THR A 94 12.72 -4.85 0.27
N LEU A 95 11.55 -4.95 0.92
CA LEU A 95 10.27 -4.80 0.23
C LEU A 95 10.17 -3.43 -0.44
N ARG A 96 10.53 -2.35 0.27
CA ARG A 96 10.55 -1.00 -0.30
C ARG A 96 11.42 -0.94 -1.55
N ALA A 97 12.64 -1.47 -1.48
CA ALA A 97 13.57 -1.48 -2.60
C ALA A 97 13.01 -2.28 -3.79
N SER A 98 12.39 -3.44 -3.55
CA SER A 98 11.78 -4.25 -4.62
C SER A 98 10.57 -3.56 -5.27
N VAL A 99 9.71 -2.90 -4.49
CA VAL A 99 8.57 -2.15 -5.04
C VAL A 99 9.05 -0.98 -5.90
N LEU A 100 10.02 -0.21 -5.42
CA LEU A 100 10.60 0.90 -6.18
C LEU A 100 11.40 0.41 -7.40
N GLY A 101 12.08 -0.73 -7.28
CA GLY A 101 12.75 -1.41 -8.40
C GLY A 101 11.75 -1.81 -9.49
N GLY A 102 10.61 -2.39 -9.12
CA GLY A 102 9.56 -2.73 -10.09
C GLY A 102 8.99 -1.51 -10.84
N LEU A 103 8.96 -0.33 -10.22
CA LEU A 103 8.62 0.92 -10.93
C LEU A 103 9.71 1.32 -11.95
N VAL A 104 10.97 1.06 -11.64
CA VAL A 104 12.11 1.31 -12.55
C VAL A 104 12.07 0.33 -13.72
N ASP A 105 11.84 -0.95 -13.46
CA ASP A 105 11.77 -2.00 -14.50
C ASP A 105 10.63 -1.74 -15.50
N ARG A 106 9.55 -1.13 -15.03
CA ARG A 106 8.40 -0.68 -15.84
C ARG A 106 8.64 0.67 -16.54
N GLY A 107 9.79 1.30 -16.34
CA GLY A 107 10.15 2.58 -16.94
C GLY A 107 9.36 3.79 -16.42
N LEU A 108 8.69 3.66 -15.26
CA LEU A 108 7.86 4.73 -14.69
C LEU A 108 8.71 5.76 -13.94
N VAL A 109 9.77 5.28 -13.28
CA VAL A 109 10.71 6.11 -12.53
C VAL A 109 12.15 5.73 -12.87
N THR A 110 13.10 6.62 -12.62
CA THR A 110 14.53 6.33 -12.83
C THR A 110 15.24 6.27 -11.48
N ARG A 111 16.15 5.32 -11.27
CA ARG A 111 16.98 5.28 -10.05
C ARG A 111 18.20 6.21 -10.20
N GLN A 112 18.29 7.23 -9.36
CA GLN A 112 19.43 8.15 -9.30
C GLN A 112 20.14 8.05 -7.96
N GLU A 113 21.44 7.73 -7.98
CA GLU A 113 22.29 7.77 -6.78
C GLU A 113 23.05 9.10 -6.73
N HIS A 114 22.78 9.91 -5.71
CA HIS A 114 23.59 11.10 -5.42
C HIS A 114 24.59 10.77 -4.32
N ARG A 115 25.89 10.75 -4.66
CA ARG A 115 26.96 10.74 -3.66
C ARG A 115 27.34 12.18 -3.32
N ILE A 116 27.13 12.58 -2.08
CA ILE A 116 27.65 13.85 -1.56
C ILE A 116 28.95 13.52 -0.82
N PHE A 117 30.09 13.97 -1.37
CA PHE A 117 31.43 13.95 -0.77
C PHE A 117 31.66 12.87 0.31
N GLY A 118 31.63 11.60 -0.10
CA GLY A 118 32.07 10.46 0.71
C GLY A 118 31.19 9.98 1.86
N ILE A 119 30.07 10.66 2.21
CA ILE A 119 29.41 10.37 3.50
C ILE A 119 27.95 9.88 3.42
N LEU A 120 27.16 10.11 2.36
CA LEU A 120 25.86 9.42 2.26
C LEU A 120 25.34 9.40 0.81
N ALA A 121 25.07 8.20 0.27
CA ALA A 121 24.36 8.07 -1.00
C ALA A 121 22.87 8.31 -0.78
N SER A 122 22.33 9.41 -1.33
CA SER A 122 20.88 9.62 -1.37
C SER A 122 20.34 9.02 -2.67
N VAL A 123 19.52 7.97 -2.55
CA VAL A 123 18.82 7.39 -3.70
C VAL A 123 17.53 8.16 -3.93
N ARG A 124 17.29 8.54 -5.18
CA ARG A 124 16.07 9.20 -5.65
C ARG A 124 15.46 8.40 -6.79
N TRP A 125 14.14 8.47 -6.89
CA TRP A 125 13.34 7.82 -7.93
C TRP A 125 12.47 8.85 -8.66
N PRO A 126 13.06 9.84 -9.35
CA PRO A 126 12.26 10.79 -10.13
C PRO A 126 11.43 10.05 -11.18
N GLU A 127 10.18 10.48 -11.32
CA GLU A 127 9.30 10.02 -12.39
C GLU A 127 9.82 10.53 -13.73
N ARG A 128 9.77 9.69 -14.77
CA ARG A 128 10.37 10.04 -16.06
C ARG A 128 9.61 11.16 -16.77
N ASP A 129 8.29 11.02 -16.82
CA ASP A 129 7.42 11.89 -17.64
C ASP A 129 6.30 12.56 -16.81
N GLY A 130 6.18 12.28 -15.50
CA GLY A 130 5.15 12.84 -14.60
C GLY A 130 3.70 12.40 -14.90
N GLY A 131 3.46 11.78 -16.05
CA GLY A 131 2.15 11.35 -16.56
C GLY A 131 1.52 10.24 -15.71
N PRO A 132 2.22 9.12 -15.46
CA PRO A 132 1.74 8.03 -14.62
C PRO A 132 1.12 8.46 -13.29
N ALA A 133 1.84 9.22 -12.48
CA ALA A 133 1.36 9.68 -11.18
C ALA A 133 0.23 10.70 -11.32
N LYS A 134 0.31 11.60 -12.31
CA LYS A 134 -0.75 12.60 -12.55
C LYS A 134 -2.08 11.96 -12.94
N LEU A 135 -2.05 10.98 -13.84
CA LEU A 135 -3.24 10.27 -14.29
C LEU A 135 -3.84 9.41 -13.17
N LEU A 136 -3.01 8.72 -12.40
CA LEU A 136 -3.47 7.98 -11.22
C LEU A 136 -4.09 8.92 -10.17
N ARG A 137 -3.48 10.09 -9.93
CA ARG A 137 -4.02 11.10 -9.02
C ARG A 137 -5.33 11.70 -9.54
N GLY A 138 -5.47 11.89 -10.84
CA GLY A 138 -6.74 12.30 -11.46
C GLY A 138 -7.83 11.26 -11.22
N GLU A 139 -7.56 9.99 -11.55
CA GLU A 139 -8.50 8.87 -11.38
C GLU A 139 -9.00 8.74 -9.92
N ILE A 140 -8.08 8.79 -8.95
CA ILE A 140 -8.45 8.73 -7.53
C ILE A 140 -9.13 10.02 -7.06
N GLY A 141 -8.70 11.17 -7.57
CA GLY A 141 -9.31 12.47 -7.29
C GLY A 141 -10.77 12.52 -7.73
N ASP A 142 -11.09 12.00 -8.92
CA ASP A 142 -12.45 11.97 -9.46
C ASP A 142 -13.38 11.10 -8.60
N VAL A 143 -12.89 9.96 -8.10
CA VAL A 143 -13.64 9.09 -7.17
C VAL A 143 -13.92 9.81 -5.84
N LEU A 144 -12.93 10.55 -5.33
CA LEU A 144 -12.99 11.25 -4.05
C LEU A 144 -13.85 12.52 -4.10
N HIS A 145 -13.75 13.29 -5.18
CA HIS A 145 -14.31 14.65 -5.26
C HIS A 145 -15.48 14.80 -6.22
N LEU A 146 -15.50 14.02 -7.32
CA LEU A 146 -16.53 14.13 -8.35
C LEU A 146 -17.59 13.01 -8.27
N GLY A 147 -17.44 12.09 -7.33
CA GLY A 147 -18.42 11.04 -7.09
C GLY A 147 -18.40 9.89 -8.10
N VAL A 148 -17.36 9.80 -8.95
CA VAL A 148 -17.23 8.74 -9.96
C VAL A 148 -17.28 7.36 -9.31
N ALA A 149 -17.90 6.39 -10.00
CA ALA A 149 -18.02 5.02 -9.54
C ALA A 149 -16.63 4.40 -9.30
N PRO A 150 -16.32 3.95 -8.06
CA PRO A 150 -15.00 3.47 -7.72
C PRO A 150 -14.75 2.04 -8.23
N SER A 151 -13.52 1.78 -8.70
CA SER A 151 -13.05 0.40 -8.92
C SER A 151 -12.53 -0.23 -7.63
N PRO A 152 -12.48 -1.59 -7.52
CA PRO A 152 -11.92 -2.27 -6.33
C PRO A 152 -10.49 -1.85 -6.02
N PHE A 153 -9.71 -1.64 -7.09
CA PHE A 153 -8.36 -1.11 -7.00
C PHE A 153 -8.32 0.29 -6.40
N ALA A 154 -9.15 1.21 -6.92
CA ALA A 154 -9.20 2.59 -6.44
C ALA A 154 -9.51 2.66 -4.95
N VAL A 155 -10.39 1.80 -4.46
CA VAL A 155 -10.81 1.84 -3.04
C VAL A 155 -9.88 1.12 -2.11
N ALA A 156 -9.22 0.06 -2.57
CA ALA A 156 -8.07 -0.48 -1.86
C ALA A 156 -6.99 0.60 -1.68
N LEU A 157 -6.70 1.37 -2.73
CA LEU A 157 -5.70 2.43 -2.69
C LEU A 157 -6.13 3.59 -1.78
N ILE A 158 -7.37 4.05 -1.88
CA ILE A 158 -7.95 5.08 -0.99
C ILE A 158 -7.91 4.62 0.47
N GLY A 159 -8.34 3.40 0.75
CA GLY A 159 -8.30 2.82 2.09
C GLY A 159 -6.89 2.79 2.65
N LEU A 160 -5.91 2.37 1.83
CA LEU A 160 -4.50 2.34 2.22
C LEU A 160 -3.92 3.73 2.50
N LEU A 161 -4.20 4.71 1.65
CA LEU A 161 -3.75 6.10 1.84
C LEU A 161 -4.39 6.72 3.09
N ASN A 162 -5.63 6.37 3.41
CA ASN A 162 -6.30 6.78 4.64
C ASN A 162 -5.66 6.14 5.87
N ALA A 163 -5.46 4.82 5.85
CA ALA A 163 -4.86 4.06 6.95
C ALA A 163 -3.42 4.49 7.26
N THR A 164 -2.66 4.86 6.24
CA THR A 164 -1.27 5.34 6.40
C THR A 164 -1.18 6.83 6.73
N GLY A 165 -2.30 7.56 6.72
CA GLY A 165 -2.34 9.00 6.99
C GLY A 165 -1.73 9.86 5.87
N THR A 166 -1.53 9.31 4.68
CA THR A 166 -0.86 9.97 3.55
C THR A 166 -1.84 10.67 2.60
N MET A 167 -3.14 10.35 2.67
CA MET A 167 -4.18 10.91 1.80
C MET A 167 -4.19 12.44 1.73
N ARG A 168 -4.08 13.12 2.88
CA ARG A 168 -4.11 14.60 2.92
C ARG A 168 -2.97 15.24 2.14
N GLY A 169 -1.78 14.64 2.20
CA GLY A 169 -0.61 15.14 1.46
C GLY A 169 -0.78 14.99 -0.06
N GLN A 170 -1.65 14.08 -0.51
CA GLN A 170 -1.83 13.78 -1.92
C GLN A 170 -3.05 14.47 -2.54
N PHE A 171 -4.15 14.57 -1.80
CA PHE A 171 -5.44 15.06 -2.32
C PHE A 171 -5.98 16.27 -1.54
N GLY A 172 -5.20 16.82 -0.60
CA GLY A 172 -5.64 17.94 0.22
C GLY A 172 -6.72 17.54 1.22
N LYS A 173 -7.68 18.45 1.47
CA LYS A 173 -8.82 18.15 2.34
C LYS A 173 -9.81 17.25 1.59
N VAL A 174 -9.98 16.03 2.08
CA VAL A 174 -10.95 15.06 1.58
C VAL A 174 -12.05 14.88 2.62
N ASP A 175 -13.30 14.73 2.15
CA ASP A 175 -14.42 14.43 3.03
C ASP A 175 -14.26 13.03 3.67
N ARG A 176 -14.23 13.00 5.00
CA ARG A 176 -14.09 11.77 5.78
C ARG A 176 -15.29 10.85 5.63
N GLN A 177 -16.51 11.41 5.47
CA GLN A 177 -17.71 10.59 5.29
C GLN A 177 -17.66 9.87 3.95
N ARG A 178 -17.28 10.57 2.87
CA ARG A 178 -17.03 9.97 1.57
C ARG A 178 -15.98 8.85 1.63
N VAL A 179 -14.82 9.11 2.24
CA VAL A 179 -13.77 8.09 2.38
C VAL A 179 -14.29 6.87 3.14
N LYS A 180 -15.00 7.10 4.26
CA LYS A 180 -15.58 6.02 5.06
C LYS A 180 -16.62 5.22 4.26
N ALA A 181 -17.52 5.87 3.53
CA ALA A 181 -18.51 5.20 2.69
C ALA A 181 -17.86 4.33 1.60
N LEU A 182 -16.75 4.80 1.02
CA LEU A 182 -15.97 4.04 0.05
C LEU A 182 -15.31 2.82 0.69
N THR A 183 -14.74 2.96 1.90
CA THR A 183 -13.95 1.90 2.55
C THR A 183 -14.75 0.93 3.41
N ASP A 184 -15.91 1.33 3.93
CA ASP A 184 -16.78 0.51 4.79
C ASP A 184 -17.83 -0.28 4.00
N GLY A 185 -18.03 0.03 2.71
CA GLY A 185 -18.99 -0.68 1.86
C GLY A 185 -18.62 -2.15 1.63
N ASP A 186 -19.64 -3.01 1.53
CA ASP A 186 -19.56 -4.48 1.42
C ASP A 186 -18.84 -5.04 0.18
N TRP A 187 -18.35 -4.17 -0.71
CA TRP A 187 -17.86 -4.55 -2.03
C TRP A 187 -16.34 -4.80 -2.09
N VAL A 188 -15.60 -4.56 -0.99
CA VAL A 188 -14.20 -4.99 -0.83
C VAL A 188 -14.08 -5.84 0.44
N ALA A 189 -14.56 -7.09 0.33
CA ALA A 189 -14.59 -8.08 1.39
C ALA A 189 -13.22 -8.27 2.07
N GLY A 190 -13.21 -8.25 3.41
CA GLY A 190 -12.19 -8.77 4.34
C GLY A 190 -10.78 -8.16 4.30
N ALA A 191 -10.19 -8.05 3.12
CA ALA A 191 -8.78 -7.79 2.90
C ALA A 191 -8.37 -6.37 3.17
N VAL A 192 -9.03 -5.41 2.52
CA VAL A 192 -8.76 -3.98 2.68
C VAL A 192 -9.14 -3.54 4.09
N LYS A 193 -10.25 -4.06 4.62
CA LYS A 193 -10.69 -3.78 6.01
C LYS A 193 -9.63 -4.20 7.03
N SER A 194 -8.96 -5.33 6.82
CA SER A 194 -7.91 -5.83 7.73
C SER A 194 -6.57 -5.08 7.63
N VAL A 195 -6.19 -4.62 6.43
CA VAL A 195 -5.02 -3.76 6.20
C VAL A 195 -5.24 -2.39 6.85
N VAL A 196 -6.47 -1.85 6.77
CA VAL A 196 -6.85 -0.56 7.35
C VAL A 196 -6.96 -0.62 8.88
N GLN A 197 -7.50 -1.71 9.46
CA GLN A 197 -7.69 -1.84 10.92
C GLN A 197 -6.41 -2.12 11.72
N SER A 198 -5.29 -2.41 11.06
CA SER A 198 -4.03 -2.80 11.73
C SER A 198 -3.32 -1.64 12.47
N ARG A 199 -3.83 -0.40 12.39
CA ARG A 199 -3.27 0.77 13.13
C ARG A 199 -4.09 1.26 14.33
N GLN A 200 -5.25 0.68 14.62
CA GLN A 200 -6.13 1.18 15.70
C GLN A 200 -5.99 0.46 17.05
N THR A 201 -5.16 -0.58 17.15
CA THR A 201 -4.95 -1.33 18.41
C THR A 201 -3.65 -1.02 19.15
N ALA A 202 -2.96 0.08 18.81
CA ALA A 202 -1.77 0.53 19.56
C ALA A 202 -2.02 1.72 20.51
N ALA A 203 -3.25 2.27 20.55
CA ALA A 203 -3.58 3.48 21.32
C ALA A 203 -4.53 3.25 22.51
N THR A 204 -5.01 2.03 22.75
CA THR A 204 -5.95 1.73 23.87
C THR A 204 -5.38 0.82 24.96
N ALA A 205 -4.10 0.45 24.89
CA ALA A 205 -3.45 -0.38 25.92
C ALA A 205 -2.66 0.42 26.98
N GLY A 206 -2.81 1.75 27.03
CA GLY A 206 -2.05 2.63 27.93
C GLY A 206 -2.85 3.29 29.06
N GLY A 207 -4.12 2.95 29.23
CA GLY A 207 -5.00 3.59 30.22
C GLY A 207 -5.68 2.57 31.13
N GLY A 208 -4.95 2.05 32.12
CA GLY A 208 -5.54 1.14 33.11
C GLY A 208 -4.58 0.79 34.24
N ALA A 209 -4.90 1.33 35.43
CA ALA A 209 -4.45 0.94 36.77
C ALA A 209 -3.11 1.50 37.29
N ALA A 210 -3.21 2.53 38.14
CA ALA A 210 -2.97 2.39 39.58
C ALA A 210 -3.55 3.61 40.32
N VAL A 211 -4.71 3.43 40.94
CA VAL A 211 -5.18 4.24 42.07
C VAL A 211 -4.56 3.62 43.33
N GLY A 212 -3.87 4.44 44.10
CA GLY A 212 -3.55 4.23 45.52
C GLY A 212 -4.24 5.33 46.33
#